data_AF-A0A2K9CMB2-F1
#
_entry.id   AF-A0A2K9CMB2-F1
#
_cell.length_a   1.000
_cell.length_b   1.000
_cell.length_c   1.000
_cell.angle_alpha   90.00
_cell.angle_beta   90.00
_cell.angle_gamma   90.00
#
_symmetry.space_group_name_H-M   'P 1'
#
loop_
_entity.id
_entity.type
_entity.pdbx_description
1 polymer ?
#
loop_
_entity_poly.entity_id
_entity_poly.type
_entity_poly.pdbx_seq_one_letter_code
_entity_poly.pdbx_strand_id
1 'polypeptide(L)' 'MANEPLPELVITGPINRVMELEGKQFAVTFVQGLGASIRREPVRTKAIADLTRYAVQQPASVSSGVKIVIDLLKGAS' A
#
# COMPACT_ATOMS: atom_id res chain seq x y z
N MET A 1 -19.60 14.36 6.84
CA MET A 1 -18.56 15.37 6.58
C MET A 1 -17.82 14.91 5.33
N ALA A 2 -17.84 15.71 4.27
CA ALA A 2 -17.11 15.38 3.04
C ALA A 2 -15.61 15.54 3.34
N ASN A 3 -14.86 14.45 3.26
CA ASN A 3 -13.41 14.50 3.41
C ASN A 3 -12.86 15.11 2.11
N GLU A 4 -12.25 16.29 2.17
CA GLU A 4 -11.51 16.85 1.03
C GLU A 4 -10.52 15.80 0.51
N PRO A 5 -10.40 15.59 -0.82
CA PRO A 5 -9.42 14.67 -1.35
C PRO A 5 -8.04 15.15 -0.91
N LEU A 6 -7.30 14.27 -0.22
CA LEU A 6 -5.94 14.57 0.19
C LEU A 6 -5.13 15.00 -1.05
N PRO A 7 -4.27 16.03 -0.94
CA PRO A 7 -3.45 16.47 -2.05
C PRO A 7 -2.74 15.28 -2.69
N GLU A 8 -2.73 15.23 -4.03
CA GLU A 8 -2.00 14.20 -4.75
C GLU A 8 -0.51 14.31 -4.39
N LEU A 9 0.03 13.25 -3.79
CA LEU A 9 1.42 13.23 -3.37
C LEU A 9 2.30 13.10 -4.61
N VAL A 10 2.94 14.21 -5.00
CA VAL A 10 3.89 14.22 -6.11
C VAL A 10 5.25 13.71 -5.63
N ILE A 11 5.59 12.47 -5.99
CA ILE A 11 6.91 11.88 -5.74
C ILE A 11 7.93 12.53 -6.68
N THR A 12 8.69 13.52 -6.18
CA THR A 12 9.69 14.25 -6.98
C THR A 12 11.12 13.87 -6.63
N GLY A 13 11.97 13.74 -7.64
CA GLY A 13 13.40 13.42 -7.48
C GLY A 13 13.71 11.92 -7.34
N PRO A 14 14.98 11.53 -7.60
CA PRO A 14 15.36 10.12 -7.73
C PRO A 14 15.22 9.32 -6.42
N ILE A 15 15.52 9.93 -5.27
CA ILE A 15 15.45 9.24 -3.97
C ILE A 15 14.00 8.91 -3.60
N ASN A 16 13.09 9.86 -3.75
CA ASN A 16 11.68 9.63 -3.45
C ASN A 16 11.10 8.53 -4.34
N ARG A 17 11.53 8.45 -5.61
CA ARG A 17 11.13 7.37 -6.51
C ARG A 17 11.66 6.01 -6.07
N VAL A 18 12.90 5.92 -5.60
CA VAL A 18 13.45 4.67 -5.04
C VAL A 18 12.65 4.25 -3.80
N MET A 19 12.40 5.16 -2.87
CA MET A 19 11.62 4.88 -1.66
C MET A 19 10.19 4.39 -1.98
N GLU A 20 9.56 4.95 -3.00
CA GLU A 20 8.25 4.48 -3.47
C GLU A 20 8.31 3.06 -4.04
N LEU A 21 9.34 2.76 -4.85
CA LEU A 21 9.54 1.42 -5.38
C LEU A 21 9.84 0.39 -4.27
N GLU A 22 10.60 0.78 -3.25
CA GLU A 22 10.86 -0.04 -2.07
C GLU A 22 9.57 -0.34 -1.28
N GLY A 23 8.75 0.70 -1.02
CA GLY A 23 7.46 0.53 -0.35
C GLY A 23 6.52 -0.39 -1.13
N LYS A 24 6.49 -0.27 -2.45
CA LYS A 24 5.73 -1.16 -3.33
C LYS A 24 6.27 -2.59 -3.29
N GLN A 25 7.59 -2.78 -3.39
CA GLN A 25 8.22 -4.10 -3.38
C GLN A 25 7.96 -4.83 -2.06
N PHE A 26 8.06 -4.12 -0.92
CA PHE A 26 7.71 -4.65 0.39
C PHE A 26 6.27 -5.16 0.43
N ALA A 27 5.31 -4.33 0.02
CA ALA A 27 3.89 -4.68 0.06
C ALA A 27 3.55 -5.85 -0.87
N VAL A 28 4.16 -5.92 -2.05
CA VAL A 28 4.02 -7.06 -2.97
C VAL A 28 4.56 -8.34 -2.32
N THR A 29 5.75 -8.29 -1.73
CA THR A 29 6.38 -9.45 -1.08
C THR A 29 5.53 -9.95 0.09
N PHE A 30 4.98 -9.04 0.89
CA PHE A 30 4.05 -9.36 1.97
C PHE A 30 2.82 -10.12 1.45
N VAL A 31 2.17 -9.61 0.40
CA VAL A 31 0.98 -10.26 -0.20
C VAL A 31 1.33 -11.60 -0.83
N GLN A 32 2.46 -11.72 -1.51
CA GLN A 32 2.94 -12.98 -2.08
C GLN A 32 3.16 -14.04 -1.00
N GLY A 33 3.67 -13.65 0.17
CA GLY A 33 3.83 -14.54 1.33
C GLY A 33 2.51 -15.13 1.85
N LEU A 34 1.37 -14.48 1.61
CA LEU A 34 0.04 -15.00 1.95
C LEU A 34 -0.46 -16.04 0.92
N GLY A 35 0.13 -16.09 -0.27
CA GLY A 35 -0.19 -17.03 -1.33
C GLY A 35 -1.68 -17.03 -1.70
N ALA A 36 -2.24 -18.21 -1.96
CA ALA A 36 -3.65 -18.35 -2.36
C ALA A 36 -4.65 -17.89 -1.30
N SER A 37 -4.25 -17.81 -0.02
CA SER A 37 -5.12 -17.40 1.08
C SER A 37 -5.60 -15.95 0.95
N ILE A 38 -4.87 -15.09 0.22
CA ILE A 38 -5.27 -13.70 -0.03
C ILE A 38 -6.63 -13.58 -0.73
N ARG A 39 -7.09 -14.63 -1.43
CA ARG A 39 -8.41 -14.67 -2.08
C ARG A 39 -9.56 -14.77 -1.08
N ARG A 40 -9.28 -15.19 0.16
CA ARG A 40 -10.28 -15.26 1.23
C ARG A 40 -10.50 -13.87 1.78
N GLU A 41 -11.75 -13.41 1.79
CA GLU A 41 -12.11 -12.07 2.22
C GLU A 41 -11.54 -11.69 3.61
N PRO A 42 -11.59 -12.53 4.65
CA PRO A 42 -11.02 -12.18 5.95
C PRO A 42 -9.49 -11.96 5.93
N VAL A 43 -8.77 -12.73 5.11
CA VAL A 43 -7.31 -12.62 4.97
C VAL A 43 -6.97 -11.34 4.21
N ARG A 44 -7.72 -11.03 3.14
CA ARG A 44 -7.56 -9.80 2.37
C ARG A 44 -7.84 -8.57 3.22
N THR A 45 -8.93 -8.57 3.98
CA THR A 45 -9.31 -7.48 4.89
C THR A 45 -8.24 -7.24 5.95
N LYS A 46 -7.68 -8.32 6.54
CA LYS A 46 -6.55 -8.21 7.46
C LYS A 46 -5.29 -7.66 6.78
N ALA A 47 -4.94 -8.16 5.60
CA ALA A 47 -3.77 -7.69 4.85
C ALA A 47 -3.85 -6.19 4.53
N ILE A 48 -5.03 -5.70 4.13
CA ILE A 48 -5.28 -4.27 3.92
C ILE A 48 -5.05 -3.49 5.22
N ALA A 49 -5.58 -3.97 6.35
CA ALA A 49 -5.42 -3.30 7.64
C ALA A 49 -3.95 -3.26 8.10
N ASP A 50 -3.21 -4.35 7.95
CA ASP A 50 -1.80 -4.44 8.33
C ASP A 50 -0.93 -3.51 7.47
N LEU A 51 -1.12 -3.53 6.14
CA LEU A 51 -0.40 -2.64 5.23
C LEU A 51 -0.74 -1.17 5.46
N THR A 52 -2.00 -0.86 5.81
CA THR A 52 -2.41 0.51 6.17
C THR A 52 -1.70 0.98 7.43
N ARG A 53 -1.63 0.14 8.47
CA ARG A 53 -0.92 0.46 9.72
C ARG A 53 0.58 0.65 9.50
N TYR A 54 1.17 -0.15 8.62
CA TYR A 54 2.56 0.02 8.20
C TYR A 54 2.74 1.36 7.48
N ALA A 55 1.94 1.65 6.46
CA ALA A 55 2.05 2.85 5.62
C ALA A 55 1.94 4.17 6.41
N VAL A 56 1.15 4.21 7.49
CA VAL A 56 0.99 5.40 8.36
C VAL A 56 2.29 5.77 9.11
N GLN A 57 3.16 4.79 9.36
CA GLN A 57 4.42 4.99 10.09
C GLN A 57 5.60 5.30 9.16
N GLN A 58 5.37 5.33 7.85
CA GLN A 58 6.42 5.46 6.85
C GLN A 58 6.50 6.87 6.26
N PRO A 59 7.67 7.27 5.72
CA PRO A 59 7.77 8.45 4.88
C PRO A 59 6.76 8.41 3.73
N ALA A 60 6.31 9.58 3.28
CA ALA A 60 5.26 9.72 2.27
C ALA A 60 5.55 8.90 0.99
N SER A 61 6.80 8.91 0.52
CA SER A 61 7.22 8.14 -0.66
C SER A 61 7.03 6.62 -0.50
N VAL A 62 7.44 6.06 0.63
CA VAL A 62 7.23 4.63 0.95
C VAL A 62 5.74 4.33 1.09
N SER A 63 5.03 5.20 1.80
CA SER A 63 3.57 5.10 2.00
C SER A 63 2.81 5.08 0.67
N SER A 64 3.22 5.89 -0.31
CA SER A 64 2.69 5.88 -1.68
C SER A 64 2.83 4.50 -2.34
N GLY A 65 4.04 3.93 -2.27
CA GLY A 65 4.32 2.61 -2.84
C GLY A 65 3.44 1.50 -2.24
N VAL A 66 3.24 1.54 -0.92
CA VAL A 66 2.37 0.59 -0.21
C VAL A 66 0.91 0.80 -0.59
N LYS A 67 0.45 2.05 -0.72
CA LYS A 67 -0.92 2.40 -1.09
C LYS A 67 -1.33 1.81 -2.44
N ILE A 68 -0.43 1.77 -3.42
CA ILE A 68 -0.69 1.13 -4.73
C ILE A 68 -1.16 -0.31 -4.55
N VAL A 69 -0.52 -1.08 -3.66
CA VAL A 69 -0.89 -2.49 -3.41
C VAL A 69 -2.19 -2.59 -2.61
N ILE A 70 -2.41 -1.70 -1.63
CA ILE A 70 -3.67 -1.63 -0.89
C ILE A 70 -4.85 -1.40 -1.85
N ASP A 71 -4.70 -0.47 -2.80
CA ASP A 71 -5.76 -0.15 -3.75
C ASP A 71 -6.05 -1.33 -4.71
N LEU A 72 -5.01 -2.08 -5.12
CA LEU A 72 -5.19 -3.33 -5.86
C LEU A 72 -5.96 -4.39 -5.05
N LEU A 73 -5.64 -4.54 -3.76
CA LEU A 73 -6.35 -5.49 -2.88
C LEU A 73 -7.81 -5.08 -2.66
N LYS A 74 -8.12 -3.78 -2.61
CA LYS A 74 -9.49 -3.28 -2.51
C LYS A 74 -10.27 -3.47 -3.82
N GLY A 75 -9.61 -3.30 -4.96
CA GLY A 75 -10.21 -3.49 -6.29
C GLY A 75 -10.40 -4.96 -6.69
N ALA A 76 -9.67 -5.89 -6.08
CA ALA A 76 -9.84 -7.33 -6.26
C ALA A 76 -11.12 -7.83 -5.58
N SER A 77 -12.27 -7.63 -6.24
CA SER A 77 -13.59 -8.11 -5.83
C SER A 77 -13.90 -9.46 -6.46
#